data_AF-A0A167P703-F1
#
_entry.id   AF-A0A167P703-F1
#
_cell.length_a   1.000
_cell.length_b   1.000
_cell.length_c   1.000
_cell.angle_alpha   90.00
_cell.angle_beta   90.00
_cell.angle_gamma   90.00
#
_symmetry.space_group_name_H-M   'P 1'
#
loop_
_entity.id
_entity.type
_entity.pdbx_description
1 polymer ?
#
loop_
_entity_poly.entity_id
_entity_poly.type
_entity_poly.pdbx_seq_one_letter_code
_entity_poly.pdbx_strand_id
1 'polypeptide(L)'
;MQISLLPHQIIGVAWMYEQETSKRIGHYGGILADEMGLGKTVQMIATMMVNRPVEGKEKGTLIVCPVGLLDQWKSEIETKTTGLCKLYVHHGPNRTKSHRELHKYDVVLTTYSTLAMDLPPTAVLKAKDSPEDELENPHKCGPLLKAKWYRIVLDEAQIIRNRTTRTSSAAARLKSILRWCLTGTPIINSLSDAFSMMRVLRIRPWYEWQHFYQNIVKNEKSNPTLSGKRLQGVFKSCLLRRNKNSMLDGKRLIELPEKKVDTVVLDFCEEERAIYSMVEKKAQAVFNRFLRQGTVLKNYSHVFSLIMRLRQCACHPALIQEEYDEAVIEADDEERKTNEIERAQQLVSSDFVEQMKTRLLHTAQERMRQEQDSLDNQLDDDCPICFENIDDGVVTPCQHAYCRACALKLFDKPNDEHLRMSHDQRPCPSCRAPFLRELLFWRRAFEPTDADLEIHDTDDNIPVKGYQILEDRDDDLPVTKRSRPKSTTLPAWMRESSDSEEDEDEDEDEEEDSLSDFIVER
;
A
#
# COMPACT_ATOMS: atom_id res chain seq x y z
N MET A 1 -36.53 7.18 -2.55
CA MET A 1 -36.11 5.92 -1.89
C MET A 1 -37.29 4.98 -1.87
N GLN A 2 -37.09 3.69 -2.11
CA GLN A 2 -38.15 2.66 -2.01
C GLN A 2 -38.21 2.02 -0.62
N ILE A 3 -37.25 2.33 0.25
CA ILE A 3 -37.15 1.81 1.62
C ILE A 3 -37.25 2.94 2.64
N SER A 4 -37.75 2.59 3.84
CA SER A 4 -37.73 3.46 5.01
C SER A 4 -36.37 3.40 5.71
N LEU A 5 -35.84 4.56 6.08
CA LEU A 5 -34.59 4.67 6.84
C LEU A 5 -34.85 4.49 8.33
N LEU A 6 -33.89 3.89 9.04
CA LEU A 6 -33.88 3.84 10.50
C LEU A 6 -33.61 5.25 11.10
N PRO A 7 -34.03 5.53 12.35
CA PRO A 7 -33.86 6.86 12.96
C PRO A 7 -32.42 7.40 12.91
N HIS A 8 -31.42 6.57 13.22
CA HIS A 8 -30.03 6.99 13.12
C HIS A 8 -29.60 7.24 11.68
N GLN A 9 -30.12 6.47 10.72
CA GLN A 9 -29.82 6.70 9.31
C GLN A 9 -30.37 8.04 8.83
N ILE A 10 -31.56 8.44 9.30
CA ILE A 10 -32.14 9.76 9.00
C ILE A 10 -31.23 10.87 9.52
N ILE A 11 -30.78 10.78 10.77
CA ILE A 11 -29.85 11.76 11.38
C ILE A 11 -28.54 11.80 10.60
N GLY A 12 -28.01 10.63 10.19
CA GLY A 12 -26.79 10.55 9.40
C GLY A 12 -26.94 11.20 8.03
N VAL A 13 -28.06 10.95 7.33
CA VAL A 13 -28.37 11.59 6.04
C VAL A 13 -28.55 13.10 6.20
N ALA A 14 -29.20 13.57 7.26
CA ALA A 14 -29.34 14.99 7.55
C ALA A 14 -27.97 15.66 7.76
N TRP A 15 -27.09 15.04 8.55
CA TRP A 15 -25.72 15.50 8.73
C TRP A 15 -24.93 15.50 7.40
N MET A 16 -25.03 14.44 6.59
CA MET A 16 -24.38 14.40 5.29
C MET A 16 -24.89 15.49 4.35
N TYR A 17 -26.20 15.76 4.34
CA TYR A 17 -26.79 16.83 3.55
C TYR A 17 -26.28 18.21 3.99
N GLU A 18 -26.13 18.44 5.30
CA GLU A 18 -25.53 19.66 5.83
C GLU A 18 -24.06 19.81 5.39
N GLN A 19 -23.28 18.74 5.44
CA GLN A 19 -21.88 18.71 4.96
C GLN A 19 -21.75 18.98 3.45
N GLU A 20 -22.76 18.65 2.64
CA GLU A 20 -22.75 18.93 1.20
C GLU A 20 -23.22 20.34 0.83
N THR A 21 -23.94 21.02 1.71
CA THR A 21 -24.63 22.29 1.39
C THR A 21 -24.12 23.49 2.18
N SER A 22 -23.55 23.26 3.36
CA SER A 22 -23.13 24.33 4.26
C SER A 22 -21.84 25.00 3.78
N LYS A 23 -21.95 26.28 3.43
CA LYS A 23 -20.80 27.12 3.06
C LYS A 23 -19.84 27.40 4.23
N ARG A 24 -20.24 27.11 5.48
CA ARG A 24 -19.47 27.42 6.69
C ARG A 24 -18.33 26.44 6.96
N ILE A 25 -18.39 25.24 6.39
CA ILE A 25 -17.54 24.09 6.74
C ILE A 25 -16.17 24.16 6.01
N GLY A 26 -16.05 24.99 4.98
CA GLY A 26 -14.79 25.21 4.24
C GLY A 26 -14.36 24.02 3.35
N HIS A 27 -15.09 22.90 3.40
CA HIS A 27 -14.99 21.75 2.51
C HIS A 27 -16.39 21.17 2.28
N TYR A 28 -16.55 20.33 1.25
CA TYR A 28 -17.85 19.73 0.92
C TYR A 28 -17.80 18.20 0.95
N GLY A 29 -18.63 17.64 1.83
CA GLY A 29 -18.65 16.21 2.16
C GLY A 29 -17.85 15.91 3.44
N GLY A 30 -17.41 14.67 3.63
CA GLY A 30 -16.79 14.26 4.90
C GLY A 30 -16.51 12.76 5.01
N ILE A 31 -16.40 12.28 6.25
CA ILE A 31 -16.15 10.89 6.61
C ILE A 31 -17.36 10.33 7.36
N LEU A 32 -18.02 9.32 6.78
CA LEU A 32 -19.01 8.53 7.51
C LEU A 32 -18.31 7.27 8.04
N ALA A 33 -17.92 7.32 9.30
CA ALA A 33 -17.12 6.32 10.01
C ALA A 33 -17.96 5.37 10.88
N ASP A 34 -19.23 5.17 10.53
CA ASP A 34 -20.13 4.25 11.26
C ASP A 34 -19.60 2.80 11.26
N GLU A 35 -19.78 2.11 12.38
CA GLU A 35 -19.48 0.68 12.50
C GLU A 35 -20.20 -0.16 11.43
N MET A 36 -19.58 -1.28 11.04
CA MET A 36 -20.17 -2.23 10.10
C MET A 36 -21.55 -2.70 10.58
N GLY A 37 -22.53 -2.68 9.66
CA GLY A 37 -23.92 -3.03 9.94
C GLY A 37 -24.87 -1.85 10.19
N LEU A 38 -24.37 -0.63 10.40
CA LEU A 38 -25.23 0.55 10.63
C LEU A 38 -25.86 1.14 9.33
N GLY A 39 -25.50 0.60 8.17
CA GLY A 39 -26.13 0.95 6.88
C GLY A 39 -25.52 2.16 6.17
N LYS A 40 -24.19 2.30 6.16
CA LYS A 40 -23.46 3.38 5.45
C LYS A 40 -23.86 3.50 3.97
N THR A 41 -23.94 2.37 3.26
CA THR A 41 -24.37 2.30 1.85
C THR A 41 -25.75 2.91 1.65
N VAL A 42 -26.71 2.55 2.50
CA VAL A 42 -28.09 3.05 2.43
C VAL A 42 -28.15 4.55 2.72
N GLN A 43 -27.42 5.01 3.73
CA GLN A 43 -27.32 6.45 4.05
C GLN A 43 -26.74 7.23 2.86
N MET A 44 -25.67 6.74 2.24
CA MET A 44 -25.10 7.39 1.06
C MET A 44 -26.08 7.44 -0.12
N ILE A 45 -26.76 6.32 -0.44
CA ILE A 45 -27.77 6.29 -1.51
C ILE A 45 -28.89 7.30 -1.21
N ALA A 46 -29.36 7.38 0.03
CA ALA A 46 -30.36 8.35 0.44
C ALA A 46 -29.86 9.80 0.26
N THR A 47 -28.63 10.11 0.70
CA THR A 47 -28.00 11.43 0.49
C THR A 47 -27.91 11.78 -0.99
N MET A 48 -27.53 10.82 -1.85
CA MET A 48 -27.50 11.01 -3.30
C MET A 48 -28.88 11.33 -3.88
N MET A 49 -29.95 10.75 -3.32
CA MET A 49 -31.32 11.01 -3.76
C MET A 49 -31.84 12.37 -3.29
N VAL A 50 -31.45 12.82 -2.10
CA VAL A 50 -31.86 14.11 -1.52
C VAL A 50 -31.12 15.27 -2.19
N ASN A 51 -29.80 15.15 -2.39
CA ASN A 51 -28.99 16.18 -3.03
C ASN A 51 -28.52 15.72 -4.41
N ARG A 52 -29.39 15.89 -5.41
CA ARG A 52 -29.10 15.58 -6.81
C ARG A 52 -28.39 16.76 -7.50
N PRO A 53 -27.50 16.50 -8.47
CA PRO A 53 -26.91 17.57 -9.27
C PRO A 53 -27.98 18.38 -9.99
N VAL A 54 -27.89 19.71 -9.91
CA VAL A 54 -28.79 20.65 -10.60
C VAL A 54 -28.51 20.61 -12.11
N GLU A 55 -29.55 20.75 -12.93
CA GLU A 55 -29.41 20.80 -14.39
C GLU A 55 -28.43 21.90 -14.82
N GLY A 56 -27.46 21.55 -15.67
CA GLY A 56 -26.43 22.46 -16.19
C GLY A 56 -25.09 22.48 -15.45
N LYS A 57 -24.96 21.79 -14.30
CA LYS A 57 -23.67 21.62 -13.58
C LYS A 57 -23.01 20.27 -13.88
N GLU A 58 -21.80 20.06 -13.34
CA GLU A 58 -21.12 18.76 -13.32
C GLU A 58 -22.10 17.65 -12.92
N LYS A 59 -22.19 16.61 -13.76
CA LYS A 59 -23.10 15.47 -13.57
C LYS A 59 -22.32 14.21 -13.21
N GLY A 60 -22.95 13.35 -12.41
CA GLY A 60 -22.46 12.01 -12.11
C GLY A 60 -21.88 11.87 -10.69
N THR A 61 -22.31 10.81 -10.00
CA THR A 61 -21.68 10.34 -8.76
C THR A 61 -20.75 9.18 -9.10
N LEU A 62 -19.46 9.30 -8.80
CA LEU A 62 -18.51 8.21 -8.90
C LEU A 62 -18.41 7.49 -7.56
N ILE A 63 -18.60 6.18 -7.54
CA ILE A 63 -18.41 5.33 -6.37
C ILE A 63 -17.24 4.39 -6.65
N VAL A 64 -16.22 4.45 -5.79
CA VAL A 64 -15.05 3.58 -5.83
C VAL A 64 -15.17 2.63 -4.65
N CYS A 65 -15.20 1.34 -4.91
CA CYS A 65 -15.36 0.32 -3.87
C CYS A 65 -14.43 -0.88 -4.12
N PRO A 66 -14.23 -1.77 -3.14
CA PRO A 66 -13.59 -3.07 -3.35
C PRO A 66 -14.27 -3.86 -4.46
N VAL A 67 -13.50 -4.69 -5.19
CA VAL A 67 -14.02 -5.49 -6.31
C VAL A 67 -15.22 -6.35 -5.89
N GLY A 68 -15.14 -6.99 -4.72
CA GLY A 68 -16.22 -7.84 -4.19
C GLY A 68 -17.50 -7.10 -3.78
N LEU A 69 -17.48 -5.76 -3.69
CA LEU A 69 -18.65 -4.96 -3.33
C LEU A 69 -19.34 -4.31 -4.54
N LEU A 70 -18.79 -4.44 -5.76
CA LEU A 70 -19.36 -3.82 -6.97
C LEU A 70 -20.81 -4.25 -7.22
N ASP A 71 -21.06 -5.57 -7.25
CA ASP A 71 -22.38 -6.12 -7.53
C ASP A 71 -23.36 -5.83 -6.40
N GLN A 72 -22.87 -5.79 -5.15
CA GLN A 72 -23.66 -5.36 -4.01
C GLN A 72 -24.11 -3.90 -4.18
N TRP A 73 -23.20 -2.97 -4.48
CA TRP A 73 -23.54 -1.56 -4.73
C TRP A 73 -24.53 -1.41 -5.88
N LYS A 74 -24.34 -2.16 -6.96
CA LYS A 74 -25.27 -2.19 -8.10
C LYS A 74 -26.67 -2.61 -7.67
N SER A 75 -26.79 -3.77 -7.02
CA SER A 75 -28.07 -4.30 -6.53
C SER A 75 -28.72 -3.33 -5.54
N GLU A 76 -27.96 -2.73 -4.64
CA GLU A 76 -28.47 -1.79 -3.64
C GLU A 76 -29.03 -0.51 -4.26
N ILE A 77 -28.37 0.04 -5.27
CA ILE A 77 -28.87 1.21 -6.01
C ILE A 77 -30.13 0.85 -6.79
N GLU A 78 -30.12 -0.27 -7.52
CA GLU A 78 -31.25 -0.70 -8.36
C GLU A 78 -32.50 -1.01 -7.52
N THR A 79 -32.34 -1.65 -6.36
CA THR A 79 -33.46 -2.07 -5.50
C THR A 79 -33.97 -0.97 -4.56
N LYS A 80 -33.12 -0.02 -4.15
CA LYS A 80 -33.51 1.02 -3.15
C LYS A 80 -33.89 2.34 -3.80
N THR A 81 -33.60 2.54 -5.08
CA THR A 81 -33.97 3.73 -5.84
C THR A 81 -35.15 3.45 -6.77
N THR A 82 -35.91 4.48 -7.13
CA THR A 82 -37.12 4.34 -7.97
C THR A 82 -36.81 4.24 -9.47
N GLY A 83 -35.67 3.65 -9.84
CA GLY A 83 -35.23 3.53 -11.24
C GLY A 83 -34.84 4.85 -11.93
N LEU A 84 -34.69 5.94 -11.16
CA LEU A 84 -34.38 7.28 -11.68
C LEU A 84 -32.89 7.52 -11.92
N CYS A 85 -32.02 6.52 -11.69
CA CYS A 85 -30.58 6.66 -11.79
C CYS A 85 -30.05 5.72 -12.88
N LYS A 86 -29.46 6.29 -13.93
CA LYS A 86 -28.69 5.53 -14.90
C LYS A 86 -27.37 5.10 -14.27
N LEU A 87 -27.23 3.81 -14.06
CA LEU A 87 -26.05 3.20 -13.46
C LEU A 87 -25.12 2.61 -14.53
N TYR A 88 -23.82 2.78 -14.35
CA TYR A 88 -22.81 2.12 -15.17
C TYR A 88 -21.70 1.52 -14.32
N VAL A 89 -21.35 0.26 -14.58
CA VAL A 89 -20.21 -0.41 -13.95
C VAL A 89 -18.99 -0.27 -14.86
N HIS A 90 -18.04 0.55 -14.44
CA HIS A 90 -16.77 0.77 -15.11
C HIS A 90 -15.72 -0.21 -14.58
N HIS A 91 -15.80 -1.46 -15.02
CA HIS A 91 -14.83 -2.51 -14.66
C HIS A 91 -14.63 -3.50 -15.81
N GLY A 92 -13.49 -4.20 -15.80
CA GLY A 92 -13.17 -5.22 -16.81
C GLY A 92 -12.65 -4.65 -18.15
N PRO A 93 -12.52 -5.52 -19.18
CA PRO A 93 -11.91 -5.16 -20.47
C PRO A 93 -12.79 -4.27 -21.35
N ASN A 94 -14.11 -4.35 -21.20
CA ASN A 94 -15.10 -3.61 -22.00
C ASN A 94 -15.40 -2.20 -21.46
N ARG A 95 -14.54 -1.68 -20.57
CA ARG A 95 -14.69 -0.36 -19.99
C ARG A 95 -14.53 0.73 -21.04
N THR A 96 -15.36 1.78 -20.95
CA THR A 96 -15.23 2.94 -21.85
C THR A 96 -13.86 3.61 -21.69
N LYS A 97 -13.27 4.09 -22.78
CA LYS A 97 -12.05 4.93 -22.75
C LYS A 97 -12.35 6.42 -22.78
N SER A 98 -13.62 6.78 -22.95
CA SER A 98 -14.07 8.16 -23.12
C SER A 98 -14.72 8.68 -21.83
N HIS A 99 -14.17 9.75 -21.28
CA HIS A 99 -14.76 10.44 -20.12
C HIS A 99 -16.13 11.06 -20.46
N ARG A 100 -16.41 11.36 -21.74
CA ARG A 100 -17.70 11.91 -22.19
C ARG A 100 -18.82 10.88 -22.09
N GLU A 101 -18.51 9.60 -22.29
CA GLU A 101 -19.47 8.51 -22.13
C GLU A 101 -19.87 8.34 -20.67
N LEU A 102 -18.94 8.55 -19.73
CA LEU A 102 -19.24 8.45 -18.29
C LEU A 102 -20.27 9.49 -17.84
N HIS A 103 -20.27 10.70 -18.41
CA HIS A 103 -21.24 11.75 -18.09
C HIS A 103 -22.68 11.46 -18.54
N LYS A 104 -22.92 10.39 -19.33
CA LYS A 104 -24.27 9.96 -19.70
C LYS A 104 -25.00 9.25 -18.56
N TYR A 105 -24.26 8.82 -17.54
CA TYR A 105 -24.77 8.07 -16.39
C TYR A 105 -24.83 8.95 -15.14
N ASP A 106 -25.82 8.70 -14.30
CA ASP A 106 -26.00 9.42 -13.03
C ASP A 106 -25.09 8.87 -11.94
N VAL A 107 -24.81 7.55 -12.01
CA VAL A 107 -23.91 6.86 -11.09
C VAL A 107 -22.97 5.96 -11.87
N VAL A 108 -21.67 6.07 -11.56
CA VAL A 108 -20.63 5.20 -12.10
C VAL A 108 -19.97 4.44 -10.95
N LEU A 109 -19.97 3.11 -11.03
CA LEU A 109 -19.27 2.23 -10.09
C LEU A 109 -17.92 1.83 -10.68
N THR A 110 -16.87 1.88 -9.88
CA THR A 110 -15.55 1.41 -10.26
C THR A 110 -14.82 0.80 -9.05
N THR A 111 -13.62 0.29 -9.31
CA THR A 111 -12.76 -0.32 -8.30
C THR A 111 -11.51 0.51 -8.07
N TYR A 112 -10.91 0.37 -6.91
CA TYR A 112 -9.65 1.01 -6.57
C TYR A 112 -8.52 0.67 -7.56
N SER A 113 -8.44 -0.58 -8.00
CA SER A 113 -7.44 -1.02 -8.99
C SER A 113 -7.66 -0.36 -10.35
N THR A 114 -8.91 -0.27 -10.81
CA THR A 114 -9.23 0.41 -12.08
C THR A 114 -8.91 1.92 -11.99
N LEU A 115 -9.21 2.55 -10.85
CA LEU A 115 -8.84 3.95 -10.62
C LEU A 115 -7.32 4.16 -10.60
N ALA A 116 -6.55 3.25 -10.01
CA ALA A 116 -5.09 3.32 -9.98
C ALA A 116 -4.44 3.13 -11.36
N MET A 117 -5.07 2.35 -12.25
CA MET A 117 -4.66 2.18 -13.65
C MET A 117 -4.90 3.44 -14.49
N ASP A 118 -5.91 4.23 -14.13
CA ASP A 118 -6.21 5.50 -14.81
C ASP A 118 -5.15 6.58 -14.53
N LEU A 119 -4.35 6.44 -13.47
CA LEU A 119 -3.25 7.34 -13.15
C LEU A 119 -1.95 6.89 -13.85
N PRO A 120 -1.27 7.75 -14.63
CA PRO A 120 0.05 7.43 -15.16
C PRO A 120 1.08 7.17 -14.03
N PRO A 121 2.06 6.27 -14.21
CA PRO A 121 3.08 6.00 -13.19
C PRO A 121 3.86 7.24 -12.73
N THR A 122 4.10 8.19 -13.63
CA THR A 122 4.82 9.44 -13.33
C THR A 122 3.99 10.45 -12.51
N ALA A 123 2.69 10.20 -12.32
CA ALA A 123 1.75 11.14 -11.72
C ALA A 123 1.39 10.81 -10.25
N VAL A 124 2.09 9.87 -9.64
CA VAL A 124 1.95 9.54 -8.21
C VAL A 124 2.38 10.73 -7.35
N LEU A 125 1.59 11.06 -6.32
CA LEU A 125 1.83 12.23 -5.48
C LEU A 125 2.98 11.95 -4.50
N LYS A 126 3.99 12.82 -4.53
CA LYS A 126 5.07 12.90 -3.53
C LYS A 126 4.68 13.80 -2.36
N ALA A 127 5.52 13.84 -1.33
CA ALA A 127 5.23 14.56 -0.09
C ALA A 127 5.00 16.08 -0.26
N LYS A 128 5.61 16.70 -1.29
CA LYS A 128 5.49 18.13 -1.58
C LYS A 128 4.42 18.45 -2.63
N ASP A 129 3.87 17.44 -3.29
CA ASP A 129 2.94 17.63 -4.39
C ASP A 129 1.54 17.91 -3.85
N SER A 130 0.84 18.84 -4.49
CA SER A 130 -0.58 19.04 -4.25
C SER A 130 -1.42 18.14 -5.15
N PRO A 131 -2.51 17.53 -4.64
CA PRO A 131 -3.47 16.84 -5.49
C PRO A 131 -4.18 17.76 -6.50
N GLU A 132 -4.06 19.08 -6.31
CA GLU A 132 -4.60 20.10 -7.21
C GLU A 132 -3.64 20.48 -8.34
N ASP A 133 -2.35 20.08 -8.26
CA ASP A 133 -1.36 20.41 -9.28
C ASP A 133 -1.73 19.81 -10.63
N GLU A 134 -1.58 20.63 -11.68
CA GLU A 134 -1.79 20.17 -13.04
C GLU A 134 -0.83 19.05 -13.38
N LEU A 135 -1.37 18.01 -14.02
CA LEU A 135 -0.57 16.90 -14.48
C LEU A 135 0.23 17.34 -15.70
N GLU A 136 1.53 17.05 -15.75
CA GLU A 136 2.37 17.35 -16.92
C GLU A 136 1.83 16.74 -18.21
N ASN A 137 1.20 15.56 -18.12
CA ASN A 137 0.64 14.83 -19.26
C ASN A 137 -0.83 14.41 -19.02
N PRO A 138 -1.79 15.35 -19.01
CA PRO A 138 -3.19 15.04 -18.71
C PRO A 138 -3.82 14.06 -19.72
N HIS A 139 -3.32 14.05 -20.96
CA HIS A 139 -3.79 13.17 -22.02
C HIS A 139 -3.51 11.69 -21.75
N LYS A 140 -2.48 11.35 -20.95
CA LYS A 140 -2.15 9.97 -20.58
C LYS A 140 -3.07 9.40 -19.49
N CYS A 141 -3.86 10.24 -18.82
CA CYS A 141 -4.78 9.78 -17.79
C CYS A 141 -5.97 9.01 -18.39
N GLY A 142 -6.47 8.04 -17.65
CA GLY A 142 -7.72 7.37 -17.98
C GLY A 142 -8.96 8.25 -17.81
N PRO A 143 -10.12 7.76 -18.24
CA PRO A 143 -11.35 8.54 -18.31
C PRO A 143 -11.87 9.01 -16.94
N LEU A 144 -11.63 8.28 -15.85
CA LEU A 144 -12.13 8.61 -14.51
C LEU A 144 -11.50 9.90 -13.96
N LEU A 145 -10.19 10.09 -14.18
CA LEU A 145 -9.44 11.28 -13.75
C LEU A 145 -9.69 12.51 -14.64
N LYS A 146 -10.10 12.28 -15.91
CA LYS A 146 -10.45 13.35 -16.86
C LYS A 146 -11.87 13.88 -16.63
N ALA A 147 -12.79 13.05 -16.16
CA ALA A 147 -14.17 13.44 -15.86
C ALA A 147 -14.24 14.40 -14.65
N LYS A 148 -15.18 15.34 -14.68
CA LYS A 148 -15.51 16.21 -13.54
C LYS A 148 -16.77 15.70 -12.84
N TRP A 149 -16.62 15.17 -11.64
CA TRP A 149 -17.70 14.54 -10.91
C TRP A 149 -18.47 15.54 -10.04
N TYR A 150 -19.78 15.32 -9.90
CA TYR A 150 -20.55 16.04 -8.88
C TYR A 150 -20.15 15.57 -7.49
N ARG A 151 -20.13 14.25 -7.29
CA ARG A 151 -19.80 13.59 -6.04
C ARG A 151 -18.84 12.43 -6.29
N ILE A 152 -17.84 12.29 -5.43
CA ILE A 152 -17.04 11.06 -5.33
C ILE A 152 -17.30 10.41 -3.98
N VAL A 153 -17.44 9.09 -3.99
CA VAL A 153 -17.63 8.26 -2.80
C VAL A 153 -16.57 7.17 -2.81
N LEU A 154 -15.76 7.11 -1.76
CA LEU A 154 -14.79 6.06 -1.54
C LEU A 154 -15.33 5.14 -0.45
N ASP A 155 -15.70 3.91 -0.81
CA ASP A 155 -16.18 2.90 0.13
C ASP A 155 -15.05 1.99 0.60
N GLU A 156 -15.04 1.64 1.87
CA GLU A 156 -13.88 1.07 2.56
C GLU A 156 -12.62 1.94 2.38
N ALA A 157 -12.75 3.23 2.66
CA ALA A 157 -11.72 4.25 2.45
C ALA A 157 -10.39 3.98 3.18
N GLN A 158 -10.34 3.05 4.13
CA GLN A 158 -9.08 2.57 4.71
C GLN A 158 -8.13 1.95 3.67
N ILE A 159 -8.62 1.53 2.49
CA ILE A 159 -7.79 1.02 1.39
C ILE A 159 -6.76 2.05 0.90
N ILE A 160 -7.09 3.34 0.98
CA ILE A 160 -6.19 4.42 0.55
C ILE A 160 -5.28 4.94 1.67
N ARG A 161 -5.25 4.29 2.86
CA ARG A 161 -4.51 4.75 4.05
C ARG A 161 -3.06 5.13 3.74
N ASN A 162 -2.37 4.34 2.92
CA ASN A 162 -0.99 4.61 2.56
C ASN A 162 -0.90 5.70 1.48
N ARG A 163 -0.36 6.86 1.87
CA ARG A 163 -0.29 8.08 1.06
C ARG A 163 0.57 7.97 -0.20
N THR A 164 1.58 7.11 -0.21
CA THR A 164 2.54 6.97 -1.32
C THR A 164 1.99 6.08 -2.44
N THR A 165 0.93 5.32 -2.17
CA THR A 165 0.37 4.39 -3.14
C THR A 165 -0.25 5.12 -4.33
N ARG A 166 -0.19 4.45 -5.50
CA ARG A 166 -0.88 4.88 -6.72
C ARG A 166 -2.38 5.06 -6.50
N THR A 167 -3.00 4.15 -5.74
CA THR A 167 -4.43 4.18 -5.44
C THR A 167 -4.80 5.42 -4.64
N SER A 168 -4.07 5.73 -3.56
CA SER A 168 -4.30 6.93 -2.75
C SER A 168 -4.07 8.21 -3.57
N SER A 169 -3.02 8.22 -4.41
CA SER A 169 -2.74 9.34 -5.31
C SER A 169 -3.83 9.56 -6.35
N ALA A 170 -4.32 8.48 -6.97
CA ALA A 170 -5.38 8.54 -7.97
C ALA A 170 -6.70 9.04 -7.35
N ALA A 171 -7.05 8.55 -6.17
CA ALA A 171 -8.22 9.00 -5.43
C ALA A 171 -8.15 10.50 -5.07
N ALA A 172 -6.99 10.99 -4.63
CA ALA A 172 -6.81 12.41 -4.29
C ALA A 172 -6.93 13.33 -5.53
N ARG A 173 -6.42 12.88 -6.68
CA ARG A 173 -6.43 13.62 -7.96
C ARG A 173 -7.77 13.65 -8.69
N LEU A 174 -8.76 12.85 -8.29
CA LEU A 174 -10.11 12.92 -8.87
C LEU A 174 -10.65 14.35 -8.80
N LYS A 175 -11.32 14.80 -9.86
CA LYS A 175 -11.92 16.14 -9.93
C LYS A 175 -13.39 16.04 -9.51
N SER A 176 -13.74 16.70 -8.40
CA SER A 176 -15.11 16.68 -7.89
C SER A 176 -15.46 17.86 -6.99
N ILE A 177 -16.76 18.12 -6.88
CA ILE A 177 -17.33 19.12 -5.97
C ILE A 177 -17.50 18.54 -4.57
N LEU A 178 -18.19 17.40 -4.45
CA LEU A 178 -18.49 16.73 -3.18
C LEU A 178 -17.61 15.49 -3.01
N ARG A 179 -17.11 15.24 -1.79
CA ARG A 179 -16.20 14.12 -1.51
C ARG A 179 -16.59 13.38 -0.24
N TRP A 180 -16.70 12.07 -0.34
CA TRP A 180 -17.07 11.22 0.78
C TRP A 180 -16.13 10.04 0.95
N CYS A 181 -15.74 9.80 2.20
CA CYS A 181 -15.07 8.58 2.62
C CYS A 181 -16.01 7.79 3.53
N LEU A 182 -16.33 6.55 3.15
CA LEU A 182 -17.11 5.60 3.94
C LEU A 182 -16.16 4.53 4.46
N THR A 183 -16.13 4.32 5.76
CA THR A 183 -15.25 3.30 6.38
C THR A 183 -15.80 2.90 7.74
N GLY A 184 -15.59 1.67 8.19
CA GLY A 184 -15.81 1.31 9.60
C GLY A 184 -14.62 1.65 10.51
N THR A 185 -13.44 1.79 9.93
CA THR A 185 -12.14 1.81 10.62
C THR A 185 -11.24 2.86 9.96
N PRO A 186 -11.44 4.16 10.26
CA PRO A 186 -10.65 5.23 9.65
C PRO A 186 -9.17 5.23 10.04
N ILE A 187 -8.81 4.52 11.13
CA ILE A 187 -7.43 4.35 11.60
C ILE A 187 -7.23 2.85 11.82
N ILE A 188 -6.14 2.29 11.30
CA ILE A 188 -5.83 0.87 11.48
C ILE A 188 -4.54 0.70 12.28
N ASN A 189 -3.45 1.33 11.83
CA ASN A 189 -2.12 1.13 12.42
C ASN A 189 -1.59 2.38 13.13
N SER A 190 -1.76 3.55 12.54
CA SER A 190 -1.21 4.81 13.08
C SER A 190 -2.07 6.02 12.71
N LEU A 191 -1.89 7.13 13.42
CA LEU A 191 -2.58 8.39 13.13
C LEU A 191 -2.29 8.91 11.70
N SER A 192 -1.20 8.46 11.08
CA SER A 192 -0.88 8.79 9.69
C SER A 192 -1.90 8.25 8.68
N ASP A 193 -2.64 7.19 9.01
CA ASP A 193 -3.68 6.62 8.14
C ASP A 193 -4.80 7.62 7.80
N ALA A 194 -5.09 8.55 8.72
CA ALA A 194 -6.11 9.57 8.55
C ALA A 194 -5.73 10.61 7.48
N PHE A 195 -4.43 10.83 7.23
CA PHE A 195 -3.95 11.84 6.28
C PHE A 195 -4.50 11.63 4.87
N SER A 196 -4.49 10.38 4.39
CA SER A 196 -4.93 10.08 3.03
C SER A 196 -6.40 10.46 2.79
N MET A 197 -7.26 10.30 3.81
CA MET A 197 -8.64 10.77 3.76
C MET A 197 -8.72 12.30 3.79
N MET A 198 -7.93 12.99 4.63
CA MET A 198 -7.86 14.47 4.63
C MET A 198 -7.43 15.01 3.26
N ARG A 199 -6.47 14.34 2.62
CA ARG A 199 -5.95 14.67 1.29
C ARG A 199 -7.03 14.50 0.21
N VAL A 200 -7.78 13.41 0.24
CA VAL A 200 -8.92 13.22 -0.66
C VAL A 200 -9.97 14.28 -0.44
N LEU A 201 -10.37 14.53 0.81
CA LEU A 201 -11.44 15.48 1.17
C LEU A 201 -11.05 16.95 0.96
N ARG A 202 -9.76 17.25 0.75
CA ARG A 202 -9.21 18.60 0.57
C ARG A 202 -9.46 19.53 1.77
N ILE A 203 -9.34 19.00 2.98
CA ILE A 203 -9.55 19.77 4.20
C ILE A 203 -8.29 20.58 4.50
N ARG A 204 -8.35 21.91 4.35
CA ARG A 204 -7.20 22.79 4.65
C ARG A 204 -7.12 23.11 6.15
N PRO A 205 -5.91 23.21 6.75
CA PRO A 205 -4.58 22.91 6.20
C PRO A 205 -4.19 21.42 6.27
N TRP A 206 -5.08 20.54 6.74
CA TRP A 206 -4.79 19.12 7.02
C TRP A 206 -4.49 18.24 5.81
N TYR A 207 -4.84 18.68 4.60
CA TYR A 207 -4.51 18.00 3.34
C TYR A 207 -3.02 18.12 2.96
N GLU A 208 -2.26 19.02 3.60
CA GLU A 208 -0.83 19.21 3.40
C GLU A 208 -0.04 18.31 4.35
N TRP A 209 0.77 17.41 3.80
CA TRP A 209 1.48 16.40 4.59
C TRP A 209 2.37 17.02 5.66
N GLN A 210 3.13 18.07 5.31
CA GLN A 210 4.05 18.68 6.24
C GLN A 210 3.33 19.29 7.45
N HIS A 211 2.17 19.91 7.24
CA HIS A 211 1.35 20.46 8.32
C HIS A 211 0.73 19.33 9.17
N PHE A 212 0.17 18.31 8.53
CA PHE A 212 -0.42 17.17 9.23
C PHE A 212 0.62 16.42 10.06
N TYR A 213 1.79 16.15 9.49
CA TYR A 213 2.88 15.45 10.16
C TYR A 213 3.39 16.21 11.37
N GLN A 214 3.70 17.50 11.23
CA GLN A 214 4.23 18.31 12.34
C GLN A 214 3.26 18.43 13.51
N ASN A 215 1.96 18.50 13.23
CA ASN A 215 0.95 18.75 14.26
C ASN A 215 0.36 17.48 14.85
N ILE A 216 0.29 16.37 14.10
CA ILE A 216 -0.40 15.14 14.52
C ILE A 216 0.59 13.97 14.64
N VAL A 217 1.34 13.65 13.58
CA VAL A 217 2.10 12.39 13.53
C VAL A 217 3.44 12.47 14.28
N LYS A 218 4.15 13.61 14.23
CA LYS A 218 5.51 13.76 14.76
C LYS A 218 5.62 13.40 16.25
N ASN A 219 4.59 13.72 17.03
CA ASN A 219 4.56 13.49 18.47
C ASN A 219 3.76 12.24 18.85
N GLU A 220 3.40 11.38 17.90
CA GLU A 220 2.60 10.17 18.17
C GLU A 220 3.30 9.23 19.15
N LYS A 221 4.62 9.02 18.98
CA LYS A 221 5.42 8.15 19.87
C LYS A 221 5.76 8.79 21.21
N SER A 222 5.99 10.11 21.25
CA SER A 222 6.43 10.81 22.46
C SER A 222 5.27 11.32 23.32
N ASN A 223 4.13 11.66 22.71
CA ASN A 223 2.92 12.09 23.40
C ASN A 223 1.66 11.64 22.61
N PRO A 224 1.26 10.37 22.77
CA PRO A 224 0.10 9.80 22.07
C PRO A 224 -1.19 10.57 22.37
N THR A 225 -1.41 10.96 23.62
CA THR A 225 -2.63 11.63 24.09
C THR A 225 -2.85 12.98 23.41
N LEU A 226 -1.81 13.82 23.31
CA LEU A 226 -1.89 15.11 22.63
C LEU A 226 -2.17 14.94 21.14
N SER A 227 -1.46 14.02 20.50
CA SER A 227 -1.59 13.72 19.06
C SER A 227 -3.00 13.22 18.73
N GLY A 228 -3.55 12.33 19.57
CA GLY A 228 -4.93 11.87 19.50
C GLY A 228 -5.95 13.00 19.68
N LYS A 229 -5.81 13.85 20.72
CA LYS A 229 -6.69 15.00 20.95
C LYS A 229 -6.70 15.99 19.78
N ARG A 230 -5.54 16.24 19.16
CA ARG A 230 -5.44 17.09 17.97
C ARG A 230 -6.19 16.50 16.79
N LEU A 231 -5.99 15.22 16.48
CA LEU A 231 -6.73 14.56 15.40
C LEU A 231 -8.24 14.51 15.67
N GLN A 232 -8.66 14.25 16.92
CA GLN A 232 -10.07 14.34 17.31
C GLN A 232 -10.66 15.73 17.05
N GLY A 233 -9.90 16.79 17.32
CA GLY A 233 -10.29 18.16 17.00
C GLY A 233 -10.57 18.36 15.50
N VAL A 234 -9.74 17.78 14.63
CA VAL A 234 -9.96 17.80 13.18
C VAL A 234 -11.22 17.01 12.81
N PHE A 235 -11.33 15.77 13.30
CA PHE A 235 -12.46 14.88 13.01
C PHE A 235 -13.81 15.45 13.44
N LYS A 236 -13.90 16.22 14.52
CA LYS A 236 -15.16 16.87 14.92
C LYS A 236 -15.80 17.72 13.82
N SER A 237 -15.00 18.25 12.88
CA SER A 237 -15.50 19.07 11.79
C SER A 237 -16.04 18.28 10.59
N CYS A 238 -15.54 17.06 10.37
CA CYS A 238 -15.72 16.34 9.09
C CYS A 238 -16.10 14.88 9.23
N LEU A 239 -16.16 14.31 10.44
CA LEU A 239 -16.36 12.89 10.68
C LEU A 239 -17.57 12.64 11.58
N LEU A 240 -18.45 11.76 11.12
CA LEU A 240 -19.54 11.19 11.92
C LEU A 240 -19.22 9.72 12.19
N ARG A 241 -19.13 9.33 13.46
CA ARG A 241 -18.88 7.95 13.89
C ARG A 241 -19.87 7.54 14.96
N ARG A 242 -20.57 6.43 14.72
CA ARG A 242 -21.44 5.75 15.68
C ARG A 242 -21.07 4.28 15.76
N ASN A 243 -21.27 3.71 16.95
CA ASN A 243 -21.09 2.29 17.21
C ASN A 243 -22.45 1.64 17.51
N LYS A 244 -22.51 0.31 17.55
CA LYS A 244 -23.75 -0.43 17.88
C LYS A 244 -24.28 -0.12 19.28
N ASN A 245 -23.39 0.31 20.18
CA ASN A 245 -23.71 0.70 21.56
C ASN A 245 -24.17 2.15 21.70
N SER A 246 -24.19 2.92 20.60
CA SER A 246 -24.60 4.32 20.63
C SER A 246 -26.08 4.41 21.02
N MET A 247 -26.40 5.41 21.83
CA MET A 247 -27.77 5.65 22.28
C MET A 247 -28.38 6.81 21.48
N LEU A 248 -29.63 6.66 21.08
CA LEU A 248 -30.48 7.72 20.56
C LEU A 248 -31.74 7.77 21.44
N ASP A 249 -31.99 8.91 22.07
CA ASP A 249 -33.12 9.11 22.99
C ASP A 249 -33.24 8.03 24.09
N GLY A 250 -32.09 7.62 24.63
CA GLY A 250 -32.01 6.61 25.70
C GLY A 250 -32.19 5.15 25.24
N LYS A 251 -32.34 4.89 23.94
CA LYS A 251 -32.40 3.54 23.36
C LYS A 251 -31.18 3.27 22.48
N ARG A 252 -30.73 2.03 22.40
CA ARG A 252 -29.64 1.63 21.50
C ARG A 252 -30.06 1.86 20.05
N LEU A 253 -29.12 2.26 19.18
CA LEU A 253 -29.39 2.44 17.75
C LEU A 253 -29.93 1.17 17.09
N ILE A 254 -29.37 0.02 17.49
CA ILE A 254 -29.77 -1.31 17.04
C ILE A 254 -29.77 -2.22 18.26
N GLU A 255 -30.88 -2.94 18.46
CA GLU A 255 -30.96 -4.02 19.43
C GLU A 255 -30.40 -5.29 18.80
N LEU A 256 -29.19 -5.66 19.23
CA LEU A 256 -28.54 -6.89 18.81
C LEU A 256 -28.60 -7.91 19.95
N PRO A 257 -28.71 -9.22 19.63
CA PRO A 257 -28.57 -10.26 20.63
C PRO A 257 -27.15 -10.25 21.21
N GLU A 258 -27.00 -10.75 22.42
CA GLU A 258 -25.70 -10.87 23.09
C GLU A 258 -24.77 -11.80 22.30
N LYS A 259 -23.53 -11.35 22.08
CA LYS A 259 -22.49 -12.16 21.43
C LYS A 259 -21.86 -13.08 22.49
N LYS A 260 -22.05 -14.39 22.34
CA LYS A 260 -21.32 -15.39 23.14
C LYS A 260 -20.07 -15.82 22.39
N VAL A 261 -18.92 -15.80 23.07
CA VAL A 261 -17.63 -16.21 22.52
C VAL A 261 -17.09 -17.30 23.43
N ASP A 262 -17.02 -18.52 22.89
CA ASP A 262 -16.49 -19.67 23.61
C ASP A 262 -15.11 -20.01 23.01
N THR A 263 -14.06 -19.88 23.82
CA THR A 263 -12.70 -20.25 23.42
C THR A 263 -12.48 -21.74 23.72
N VAL A 264 -12.31 -22.54 22.67
CA VAL A 264 -12.01 -23.97 22.80
C VAL A 264 -10.53 -24.18 22.52
N VAL A 265 -9.78 -24.51 23.56
CA VAL A 265 -8.37 -24.91 23.45
C VAL A 265 -8.32 -26.36 22.97
N LEU A 266 -7.54 -26.61 21.92
CA LEU A 266 -7.38 -27.93 21.32
C LEU A 266 -5.96 -28.42 21.56
N ASP A 267 -5.84 -29.71 21.88
CA ASP A 267 -4.56 -30.38 22.00
C ASP A 267 -4.21 -31.07 20.68
N PHE A 268 -2.95 -30.93 20.24
CA PHE A 268 -2.43 -31.75 19.14
C PHE A 268 -2.44 -33.22 19.51
N CYS A 269 -2.76 -34.07 18.53
CA CYS A 269 -2.50 -35.50 18.67
C CYS A 269 -0.99 -35.78 18.71
N GLU A 270 -0.59 -36.99 19.08
CA GLU A 270 0.84 -37.35 19.17
C GLU A 270 1.59 -37.13 17.84
N GLU A 271 0.94 -37.44 16.72
CA GLU A 271 1.50 -37.27 15.37
C GLU A 271 1.67 -35.80 15.00
N GLU A 272 0.63 -34.98 15.21
CA GLU A 272 0.64 -33.53 14.99
C GLU A 272 1.67 -32.84 15.87
N ARG A 273 1.76 -33.24 17.15
CA ARG A 273 2.74 -32.70 18.10
C ARG A 273 4.16 -33.02 17.65
N ALA A 274 4.41 -34.24 17.18
CA ALA A 274 5.72 -34.64 16.67
C ALA A 274 6.13 -33.80 15.45
N ILE A 275 5.20 -33.57 14.52
CA ILE A 275 5.43 -32.73 13.34
C ILE A 275 5.68 -31.28 13.76
N TYR A 276 4.83 -30.73 14.63
CA TYR A 276 4.96 -29.36 15.12
C TYR A 276 6.31 -29.13 15.80
N SER A 277 6.70 -30.00 16.75
CA SER A 277 7.99 -29.91 17.44
C SER A 277 9.18 -30.06 16.50
N MET A 278 9.06 -30.83 15.41
CA MET A 278 10.12 -30.88 14.38
C MET A 278 10.27 -29.53 13.67
N VAL A 279 9.16 -28.90 13.26
CA VAL A 279 9.16 -27.60 12.58
C VAL A 279 9.65 -26.50 13.52
N GLU A 280 9.21 -26.52 14.76
CA GLU A 280 9.61 -25.60 15.83
C GLU A 280 11.12 -25.64 16.08
N LYS A 281 11.70 -26.83 16.29
CA LYS A 281 13.16 -26.96 16.48
C LYS A 281 13.96 -26.42 15.30
N LYS A 282 13.49 -26.63 14.08
CA LYS A 282 14.12 -26.08 12.86
C LYS A 282 14.01 -24.55 12.82
N ALA A 283 12.82 -24.02 13.09
CA ALA A 283 12.59 -22.57 13.17
C ALA A 283 13.45 -21.89 14.24
N GLN A 284 13.54 -22.49 15.43
CA GLN A 284 14.42 -22.02 16.51
C GLN A 284 15.89 -22.04 16.10
N ALA A 285 16.36 -23.08 15.41
CA ALA A 285 17.75 -23.15 14.95
C ALA A 285 18.10 -22.02 13.96
N VAL A 286 17.20 -21.70 13.04
CA VAL A 286 17.35 -20.58 12.10
C VAL A 286 17.26 -19.23 12.83
N PHE A 287 16.28 -19.05 13.71
CA PHE A 287 16.13 -17.83 14.49
C PHE A 287 17.36 -17.54 15.37
N ASN A 288 17.86 -18.55 16.07
CA ASN A 288 19.07 -18.44 16.91
C ASN A 288 20.31 -18.07 16.09
N ARG A 289 20.37 -18.44 14.81
CA ARG A 289 21.44 -17.99 13.90
C ARG A 289 21.35 -16.49 13.65
N PHE A 290 20.16 -15.97 13.32
CA PHE A 290 19.95 -14.53 13.13
C PHE A 290 20.20 -13.75 14.42
N LEU A 291 19.82 -14.31 15.57
CA LEU A 291 20.07 -13.70 16.88
C LEU A 291 21.57 -13.55 17.16
N ARG A 292 22.36 -14.61 16.93
CA ARG A 292 23.83 -14.59 17.11
C ARG A 292 24.53 -13.62 16.16
N GLN A 293 24.00 -13.44 14.96
CA GLN A 293 24.53 -12.51 13.97
C GLN A 293 24.07 -11.05 14.21
N GLY A 294 23.10 -10.82 15.10
CA GLY A 294 22.49 -9.50 15.30
C GLY A 294 21.65 -9.02 14.11
N THR A 295 21.24 -9.94 13.22
CA THR A 295 20.56 -9.62 11.95
C THR A 295 19.05 -9.86 11.98
N VAL A 296 18.46 -10.11 13.17
CA VAL A 296 17.02 -10.42 13.34
C VAL A 296 16.12 -9.37 12.68
N LEU A 297 16.37 -8.08 12.90
CA LEU A 297 15.57 -7.00 12.32
C LEU A 297 15.79 -6.83 10.81
N LYS A 298 16.99 -7.17 10.30
CA LYS A 298 17.27 -7.17 8.86
C LYS A 298 16.49 -8.29 8.15
N ASN A 299 16.32 -9.43 8.83
CA ASN A 299 15.68 -10.64 8.30
C ASN A 299 14.24 -10.85 8.80
N TYR A 300 13.52 -9.77 9.12
CA TYR A 300 12.16 -9.84 9.69
C TYR A 300 11.19 -10.67 8.82
N SER A 301 11.32 -10.59 7.48
CA SER A 301 10.51 -11.37 6.52
C SER A 301 10.72 -12.88 6.68
N HIS A 302 11.96 -13.31 6.93
CA HIS A 302 12.29 -14.70 7.21
C HIS A 302 11.69 -15.14 8.55
N VAL A 303 11.76 -14.30 9.59
CA VAL A 303 11.16 -14.60 10.89
C VAL A 303 9.64 -14.78 10.78
N PHE A 304 8.95 -13.90 10.05
CA PHE A 304 7.51 -14.06 9.81
C PHE A 304 7.19 -15.32 9.00
N SER A 305 8.06 -15.72 8.07
CA SER A 305 7.91 -16.96 7.33
C SER A 305 8.00 -18.19 8.25
N LEU A 306 8.93 -18.19 9.20
CA LEU A 306 9.05 -19.25 10.22
C LEU A 306 7.78 -19.35 11.09
N ILE A 307 7.30 -18.21 11.61
CA ILE A 307 6.07 -18.15 12.42
C ILE A 307 4.85 -18.61 11.61
N MET A 308 4.76 -18.20 10.34
CA MET A 308 3.69 -18.62 9.44
C MET A 308 3.66 -20.14 9.28
N ARG A 309 4.82 -20.81 9.20
CA ARG A 309 4.87 -22.28 9.12
C ARG A 309 4.39 -22.96 10.40
N LEU A 310 4.72 -22.42 11.57
CA LEU A 310 4.16 -22.93 12.85
C LEU A 310 2.64 -22.79 12.89
N ARG A 311 2.12 -21.64 12.44
CA ARG A 311 0.67 -21.40 12.33
C ARG A 311 -0.01 -22.35 11.34
N GLN A 312 0.63 -22.62 10.20
CA GLN A 312 0.14 -23.61 9.22
C GLN A 312 0.11 -25.02 9.81
N CYS A 313 1.16 -25.40 10.53
CA CYS A 313 1.23 -26.70 11.21
C CYS A 313 0.13 -26.85 12.27
N ALA A 314 -0.19 -25.78 12.99
CA ALA A 314 -1.28 -25.75 13.96
C ALA A 314 -2.68 -25.87 13.31
N CYS A 315 -2.82 -25.53 12.02
CA CYS A 315 -4.07 -25.73 11.28
C CYS A 315 -4.16 -27.15 10.70
N HIS A 316 -3.16 -27.59 9.93
CA HIS A 316 -3.11 -28.93 9.36
C HIS A 316 -1.70 -29.28 8.82
N PRO A 317 -1.13 -30.47 9.13
CA PRO A 317 0.21 -30.87 8.70
C PRO A 317 0.44 -30.92 7.17
N ALA A 318 -0.60 -31.12 6.36
CA ALA A 318 -0.44 -31.10 4.90
C ALA A 318 -0.04 -29.72 4.34
N LEU A 319 -0.28 -28.64 5.07
CA LEU A 319 0.05 -27.27 4.62
C LEU A 319 1.56 -26.98 4.55
N ILE A 320 2.39 -27.88 5.10
CA ILE A 320 3.86 -27.77 5.06
C ILE A 320 4.50 -28.72 4.04
N GLN A 321 3.73 -29.59 3.35
CA GLN A 321 4.27 -30.70 2.56
C GLN A 321 4.78 -30.33 1.16
N GLU A 322 4.52 -29.13 0.63
CA GLU A 322 4.85 -28.79 -0.78
C GLU A 322 6.05 -27.85 -0.99
N GLU A 323 6.64 -27.26 0.06
CA GLU A 323 7.74 -26.28 -0.08
C GLU A 323 8.90 -26.47 0.92
N TYR A 324 8.90 -27.59 1.65
CA TYR A 324 9.85 -27.82 2.74
C TYR A 324 11.31 -28.00 2.28
N ASP A 325 11.53 -28.32 0.99
CA ASP A 325 12.88 -28.48 0.42
C ASP A 325 13.50 -27.17 -0.10
N GLU A 326 12.71 -26.14 -0.42
CA GLU A 326 13.25 -24.88 -0.97
C GLU A 326 13.54 -23.83 0.12
N ALA A 327 12.81 -23.83 1.25
CA ALA A 327 12.84 -22.72 2.21
C ALA A 327 13.62 -22.93 3.53
N VAL A 328 14.15 -24.13 3.83
CA VAL A 328 14.71 -24.47 5.17
C VAL A 328 16.19 -24.88 5.15
N ILE A 329 16.95 -24.63 4.08
CA ILE A 329 18.40 -24.95 4.04
C ILE A 329 19.24 -23.71 3.71
N GLU A 330 19.37 -22.78 4.66
CA GLU A 330 20.38 -21.69 4.61
C GLU A 330 21.80 -22.19 4.99
N ALA A 331 22.07 -23.50 4.99
CA ALA A 331 23.45 -24.00 4.93
C ALA A 331 23.94 -24.17 3.48
N ASP A 332 23.04 -23.97 2.51
CA ASP A 332 23.23 -24.25 1.09
C ASP A 332 23.11 -22.95 0.26
N ASP A 333 22.92 -21.78 0.89
CA ASP A 333 22.64 -20.53 0.17
C ASP A 333 23.89 -19.96 -0.52
N GLU A 334 25.07 -20.04 0.12
CA GLU A 334 26.32 -19.68 -0.57
C GLU A 334 26.69 -20.68 -1.67
N GLU A 335 26.51 -21.99 -1.43
CA GLU A 335 26.75 -23.03 -2.44
C GLU A 335 25.78 -22.92 -3.62
N ARG A 336 24.50 -22.59 -3.37
CA ARG A 336 23.50 -22.32 -4.41
C ARG A 336 23.78 -21.02 -5.15
N LYS A 337 24.22 -19.95 -4.47
CA LYS A 337 24.65 -18.71 -5.13
C LYS A 337 25.86 -18.97 -6.02
N THR A 338 26.86 -19.74 -5.56
CA THR A 338 28.02 -20.10 -6.39
C THR A 338 27.61 -20.97 -7.56
N ASN A 339 26.78 -22.01 -7.34
CA ASN A 339 26.29 -22.88 -8.41
C ASN A 339 25.47 -22.10 -9.44
N GLU A 340 24.66 -21.14 -9.00
CA GLU A 340 23.85 -20.31 -9.90
C GLU A 340 24.68 -19.28 -10.67
N ILE A 341 25.71 -18.71 -10.04
CA ILE A 341 26.71 -17.86 -10.72
C ILE A 341 27.48 -18.68 -11.76
N GLU A 342 27.95 -19.88 -11.41
CA GLU A 342 28.65 -20.78 -12.34
C GLU A 342 27.75 -21.17 -13.50
N ARG A 343 26.46 -21.45 -13.24
CA ARG A 343 25.46 -21.74 -14.27
C ARG A 343 25.26 -20.54 -15.21
N ALA A 344 25.20 -19.32 -14.68
CA ALA A 344 25.10 -18.11 -15.49
C ALA A 344 26.36 -17.84 -16.33
N GLN A 345 27.54 -18.12 -15.79
CA GLN A 345 28.81 -18.03 -16.53
C GLN A 345 28.87 -19.04 -17.69
N GLN A 346 28.42 -20.27 -17.45
CA GLN A 346 28.43 -21.33 -18.46
C GLN A 346 27.38 -21.12 -19.57
N LEU A 347 26.17 -20.68 -19.21
CA LEU A 347 25.05 -20.56 -20.15
C LEU A 347 24.98 -19.20 -20.87
N VAL A 348 25.54 -18.14 -20.29
CA VAL A 348 25.51 -16.78 -20.88
C VAL A 348 26.92 -16.26 -21.13
N SER A 349 27.61 -15.79 -20.09
CA SER A 349 29.02 -15.36 -20.11
C SER A 349 29.51 -14.91 -18.73
N SER A 350 30.83 -14.83 -18.56
CA SER A 350 31.46 -14.15 -17.41
C SER A 350 31.09 -12.67 -17.35
N ASP A 351 31.08 -12.00 -18.52
CA ASP A 351 30.78 -10.57 -18.64
C ASP A 351 29.35 -10.24 -18.19
N PHE A 352 28.39 -11.15 -18.42
CA PHE A 352 27.01 -11.00 -17.96
C PHE A 352 26.94 -10.97 -16.42
N VAL A 353 27.64 -11.89 -15.75
CA VAL A 353 27.65 -11.98 -14.29
C VAL A 353 28.27 -10.73 -13.68
N GLU A 354 29.39 -10.26 -14.23
CA GLU A 354 30.04 -9.03 -13.76
C GLU A 354 29.13 -7.81 -13.93
N GLN A 355 28.54 -7.63 -15.12
CA GLN A 355 27.60 -6.55 -15.38
C GLN A 355 26.38 -6.57 -14.46
N MET A 356 25.83 -7.76 -14.19
CA MET A 356 24.69 -7.91 -13.28
C MET A 356 25.05 -7.56 -11.83
N LYS A 357 26.20 -8.04 -11.33
CA LYS A 357 26.69 -7.71 -9.99
C LYS A 357 26.94 -6.20 -9.85
N THR A 358 27.62 -5.58 -10.82
CA THR A 358 27.86 -4.13 -10.82
C THR A 358 26.57 -3.32 -10.83
N ARG A 359 25.59 -3.74 -11.64
CA ARG A 359 24.29 -3.05 -11.72
C ARG A 359 23.53 -3.12 -10.40
N LEU A 360 23.42 -4.30 -9.80
CA LEU A 360 22.71 -4.48 -8.53
C LEU A 360 23.43 -3.81 -7.37
N LEU A 361 24.77 -3.80 -7.37
CA LEU A 361 25.58 -3.04 -6.42
C LEU A 361 25.29 -1.53 -6.51
N HIS A 362 25.29 -0.97 -7.72
CA HIS A 362 24.98 0.45 -7.92
C HIS A 362 23.54 0.78 -7.49
N THR A 363 22.56 -0.09 -7.81
CA THR A 363 21.17 0.08 -7.35
C THR A 363 21.06 0.03 -5.83
N ALA A 364 21.79 -0.86 -5.16
CA ALA A 364 21.80 -0.96 -3.70
C ALA A 364 22.44 0.28 -3.04
N GLN A 365 23.57 0.76 -3.56
CA GLN A 365 24.22 1.99 -3.08
C GLN A 365 23.34 3.23 -3.27
N GLU A 366 22.64 3.33 -4.40
CA GLU A 366 21.72 4.42 -4.67
C GLU A 366 20.52 4.42 -3.70
N ARG A 367 20.00 3.22 -3.35
CA ARG A 367 19.00 3.08 -2.28
C ARG A 367 19.52 3.60 -0.95
N MET A 368 20.72 3.18 -0.54
CA MET A 368 21.31 3.60 0.74
C MET A 368 21.55 5.11 0.80
N ARG A 369 22.00 5.73 -0.30
CA ARG A 369 22.15 7.20 -0.38
C ARG A 369 20.80 7.91 -0.29
N GLN A 370 19.77 7.41 -0.97
CA GLN A 370 18.44 8.02 -0.95
C GLN A 370 17.70 7.85 0.39
N GLU A 371 17.96 6.76 1.12
CA GLU A 371 17.48 6.56 2.49
C GLU A 371 18.16 7.52 3.49
N GLN A 372 19.43 7.89 3.26
CA GLN A 372 20.14 8.88 4.09
C GLN A 372 19.67 10.32 3.83
N ASP A 373 19.38 10.67 2.57
CA ASP A 373 18.97 12.02 2.18
C ASP A 373 17.45 12.26 2.25
N SER A 374 16.63 11.21 2.34
CA SER A 374 15.16 11.34 2.38
C SER A 374 14.49 10.27 3.23
N LEU A 375 13.51 10.70 4.04
CA LEU A 375 12.69 9.81 4.88
C LEU A 375 11.67 8.95 4.11
N ASP A 376 11.63 8.97 2.77
CA ASP A 376 10.44 8.53 2.02
C ASP A 376 10.65 7.90 0.63
N ASN A 377 11.88 7.76 0.09
CA ASN A 377 12.10 7.09 -1.21
C ASN A 377 12.77 5.72 -1.02
N GLN A 378 11.97 4.69 -0.76
CA GLN A 378 12.39 3.32 -1.06
C GLN A 378 12.26 3.12 -2.58
N LEU A 379 13.38 2.98 -3.29
CA LEU A 379 13.39 2.50 -4.67
C LEU A 379 13.12 1.00 -4.67
N ASP A 380 11.86 0.60 -4.54
CA ASP A 380 11.47 -0.80 -4.69
C ASP A 380 11.65 -1.23 -6.15
N ASP A 381 12.28 -2.38 -6.39
CA ASP A 381 12.32 -2.96 -7.74
C ASP A 381 10.97 -3.62 -8.01
N ASP A 382 10.04 -2.86 -8.55
CA ASP A 382 8.74 -3.38 -8.97
C ASP A 382 8.90 -4.32 -10.17
N CYS A 383 8.24 -5.47 -10.09
CA CYS A 383 8.14 -6.39 -11.22
C CYS A 383 7.33 -5.74 -12.36
N PRO A 384 7.86 -5.63 -13.58
CA PRO A 384 7.11 -5.03 -14.71
C PRO A 384 5.87 -5.83 -15.16
N ILE A 385 5.64 -7.03 -14.61
CA ILE A 385 4.51 -7.89 -14.95
C ILE A 385 3.35 -7.69 -13.95
N CYS A 386 3.62 -7.80 -12.65
CA CYS A 386 2.58 -7.66 -11.61
C CYS A 386 2.55 -6.28 -10.94
N PHE A 387 3.58 -5.46 -11.11
CA PHE A 387 3.75 -4.15 -10.48
C PHE A 387 3.75 -4.19 -8.95
N GLU A 388 4.28 -5.29 -8.41
CA GLU A 388 4.55 -5.51 -6.99
C GLU A 388 6.07 -5.67 -6.79
N ASN A 389 6.55 -5.50 -5.56
CA ASN A 389 7.95 -5.68 -5.21
C ASN A 389 8.44 -7.11 -5.52
N ILE A 390 9.68 -7.22 -6.01
CA ILE A 390 10.30 -8.51 -6.36
C ILE A 390 10.94 -9.13 -5.11
N ASP A 391 10.18 -9.92 -4.35
CA ASP A 391 10.71 -10.67 -3.19
C ASP A 391 11.42 -11.99 -3.60
N ASP A 392 10.84 -12.71 -4.57
CA ASP A 392 11.38 -13.93 -5.18
C ASP A 392 11.69 -13.68 -6.66
N GLY A 393 12.87 -13.10 -6.93
CA GLY A 393 13.23 -12.57 -8.23
C GLY A 393 14.06 -13.49 -9.11
N VAL A 394 13.78 -13.45 -10.41
CA VAL A 394 14.64 -14.02 -11.46
C VAL A 394 15.10 -12.97 -12.45
N VAL A 395 16.30 -13.13 -12.99
CA VAL A 395 16.90 -12.27 -14.02
C VAL A 395 17.00 -13.01 -15.35
N THR A 396 16.71 -12.29 -16.41
CA THR A 396 16.83 -12.76 -17.80
C THR A 396 18.21 -12.43 -18.37
N PRO A 397 18.65 -13.04 -19.49
CA PRO A 397 19.93 -12.74 -20.13
C PRO A 397 20.06 -11.28 -20.60
N CYS A 398 18.91 -10.64 -20.88
CA CYS A 398 18.82 -9.21 -21.18
C CYS A 398 18.80 -8.31 -19.94
N GLN A 399 19.18 -8.83 -18.77
CA GLN A 399 19.36 -8.10 -17.50
C GLN A 399 18.09 -7.45 -16.93
N HIS A 400 16.92 -7.99 -17.26
CA HIS A 400 15.65 -7.56 -16.67
C HIS A 400 15.22 -8.54 -15.58
N ALA A 401 14.73 -8.01 -14.46
CA ALA A 401 14.27 -8.77 -13.30
C ALA A 401 12.73 -8.84 -13.22
N TYR A 402 12.22 -9.98 -12.77
CA TYR A 402 10.78 -10.23 -12.57
C TYR A 402 10.57 -11.16 -11.37
N CYS A 403 9.36 -11.19 -10.79
CA CYS A 403 9.01 -12.26 -9.86
C CYS A 403 9.07 -13.63 -10.57
N ARG A 404 9.59 -14.67 -9.92
CA ARG A 404 9.73 -16.03 -10.45
C ARG A 404 8.41 -16.56 -11.00
N ALA A 405 7.34 -16.46 -10.22
CA ALA A 405 6.00 -16.87 -10.64
C ALA A 405 5.50 -16.10 -11.87
N CYS A 406 5.81 -14.81 -11.97
CA CYS A 406 5.43 -13.99 -13.12
C CYS A 406 6.20 -14.36 -14.38
N ALA A 407 7.51 -14.62 -14.27
CA ALA A 407 8.33 -15.07 -15.39
C ALA A 407 7.93 -16.46 -15.89
N LEU A 408 7.64 -17.40 -14.98
CA LEU A 408 7.22 -18.76 -15.35
C LEU A 408 5.85 -18.78 -16.05
N LYS A 409 4.89 -17.96 -15.60
CA LYS A 409 3.58 -17.80 -16.24
C LYS A 409 3.64 -17.33 -17.69
N LEU A 410 4.76 -16.76 -18.15
CA LEU A 410 4.95 -16.42 -19.56
C LEU A 410 5.07 -17.66 -20.44
N PHE A 411 5.58 -18.77 -19.90
CA PHE A 411 5.76 -20.03 -20.63
C PHE A 411 4.48 -20.87 -20.69
N ASP A 412 3.55 -20.67 -19.74
CA ASP A 412 2.25 -21.37 -19.73
C ASP A 412 1.32 -20.94 -20.87
N LYS A 413 1.56 -19.76 -21.47
CA LYS A 413 0.79 -19.26 -22.61
C LYS A 413 1.43 -19.70 -23.92
N PRO A 414 0.64 -20.11 -24.94
CA PRO A 414 1.16 -20.37 -26.28
C PRO A 414 1.72 -19.09 -26.90
N ASN A 415 2.74 -19.23 -27.74
CA ASN A 415 3.30 -18.10 -28.50
C ASN A 415 2.26 -17.52 -29.46
N ASP A 416 2.26 -16.20 -29.61
CA ASP A 416 1.46 -15.50 -30.61
C ASP A 416 1.90 -15.96 -32.02
N GLU A 417 0.96 -16.39 -32.89
CA GLU A 417 1.25 -16.94 -34.22
C GLU A 417 2.03 -15.95 -35.11
N HIS A 418 1.99 -14.66 -34.77
CA HIS A 418 2.71 -13.60 -35.48
C HIS A 418 4.18 -13.43 -35.07
N LEU A 419 4.66 -14.11 -34.03
CA LEU A 419 6.05 -14.06 -33.59
C LEU A 419 6.86 -15.19 -34.24
N ARG A 420 7.87 -14.84 -35.06
CA ARG A 420 8.86 -15.81 -35.60
C ARG A 420 9.82 -16.27 -34.51
N MET A 421 9.33 -17.03 -33.54
CA MET A 421 10.11 -17.52 -32.39
C MET A 421 9.91 -19.03 -32.22
N SER A 422 10.93 -19.71 -31.70
CA SER A 422 10.83 -21.13 -31.38
C SER A 422 9.74 -21.37 -30.31
N HIS A 423 9.13 -22.55 -30.30
CA HIS A 423 8.06 -22.93 -29.37
C HIS A 423 8.45 -22.72 -27.89
N ASP A 424 9.73 -22.87 -27.57
CA ASP A 424 10.26 -22.82 -26.20
C ASP A 424 10.80 -21.44 -25.80
N GLN A 425 10.80 -20.47 -26.73
CA GLN A 425 11.23 -19.10 -26.46
C GLN A 425 10.04 -18.19 -26.12
N ARG A 426 10.28 -17.24 -25.20
CA ARG A 426 9.33 -16.16 -24.88
C ARG A 426 10.01 -14.80 -25.03
N PRO A 427 9.28 -13.75 -25.49
CA PRO A 427 9.83 -12.40 -25.55
C PRO A 427 9.88 -11.79 -24.15
N CYS A 428 11.00 -11.15 -23.81
CA CYS A 428 11.14 -10.36 -22.59
C CYS A 428 10.09 -9.24 -22.54
N PRO A 429 9.28 -9.11 -21.47
CA PRO A 429 8.28 -8.04 -21.36
C PRO A 429 8.84 -6.62 -21.46
N SER A 430 10.10 -6.41 -21.08
CA SER A 430 10.71 -5.08 -21.05
C SER A 430 11.40 -4.69 -22.36
N CYS A 431 12.10 -5.62 -23.02
CA CYS A 431 12.89 -5.31 -24.22
C CYS A 431 12.57 -6.19 -25.44
N ARG A 432 11.65 -7.14 -25.30
CA ARG A 432 11.23 -8.13 -26.32
C ARG A 432 12.34 -9.06 -26.82
N ALA A 433 13.53 -9.04 -26.21
CA ALA A 433 14.57 -10.01 -26.49
C ALA A 433 14.07 -11.44 -26.20
N PRO A 434 14.33 -12.41 -27.10
CA PRO A 434 13.94 -13.80 -26.89
C PRO A 434 14.76 -14.42 -25.76
N PHE A 435 14.12 -15.13 -24.85
CA PHE A 435 14.80 -15.92 -23.82
C PHE A 435 14.11 -17.28 -23.61
N LEU A 436 14.88 -18.24 -23.12
CA LEU A 436 14.45 -19.61 -22.82
C LEU A 436 14.19 -19.74 -21.31
N ARG A 437 13.34 -20.70 -20.93
CA ARG A 437 13.03 -20.99 -19.52
C ARG A 437 14.28 -21.34 -18.71
N GLU A 438 15.21 -22.08 -19.31
CA GLU A 438 16.48 -22.48 -18.70
C GLU A 438 17.46 -21.33 -18.48
N LEU A 439 17.25 -20.18 -19.14
CA LEU A 439 18.08 -18.98 -19.02
C LEU A 439 17.52 -17.96 -18.02
N LEU A 440 16.65 -18.39 -17.11
CA LEU A 440 16.22 -17.61 -15.95
C LEU A 440 17.16 -17.90 -14.79
N PHE A 441 17.77 -16.88 -14.22
CA PHE A 441 18.71 -17.02 -13.09
C PHE A 441 18.15 -16.38 -11.82
N TRP A 442 18.43 -16.95 -10.65
CA TRP A 442 17.98 -16.37 -9.38
C TRP A 442 18.65 -15.01 -9.14
N ARG A 443 17.84 -13.97 -8.94
CA ARG A 443 18.32 -12.60 -8.74
C ARG A 443 19.24 -12.49 -7.52
N ARG A 444 18.89 -13.17 -6.43
CA ARG A 444 19.63 -13.18 -5.15
C ARG A 444 21.09 -13.62 -5.29
N ALA A 445 21.42 -14.43 -6.32
CA ALA A 445 22.80 -14.85 -6.58
C ALA A 445 23.72 -13.71 -7.07
N PHE A 446 23.14 -12.60 -7.53
CA PHE A 446 23.87 -11.44 -8.05
C PHE A 446 23.81 -10.23 -7.12
N GLU A 447 23.15 -10.35 -5.97
CA GLU A 447 23.03 -9.25 -5.01
C GLU A 447 24.36 -9.03 -4.28
N PRO A 448 24.73 -7.76 -4.00
CA PRO A 448 25.98 -7.43 -3.34
C PRO A 448 25.98 -7.94 -1.89
N THR A 449 27.14 -8.37 -1.41
CA THR A 449 27.33 -8.69 0.01
C THR A 449 27.53 -7.43 0.84
N ASP A 450 27.33 -7.51 2.16
CA ASP A 450 27.60 -6.41 3.09
C ASP A 450 29.05 -5.89 2.94
N ALA A 451 30.02 -6.78 2.65
CA ALA A 451 31.41 -6.39 2.39
C ALA A 451 31.56 -5.59 1.07
N ASP A 452 30.84 -5.97 0.01
CA ASP A 452 30.88 -5.26 -1.28
C ASP A 452 30.31 -3.83 -1.19
N LEU A 453 29.39 -3.62 -0.26
CA LEU A 453 28.78 -2.32 0.02
C LEU A 453 29.73 -1.38 0.78
N GLU A 454 30.66 -1.91 1.58
CA GLU A 454 31.62 -1.13 2.38
C GLU A 454 32.87 -0.70 1.59
N ILE A 455 33.24 -1.42 0.53
CA ILE A 455 34.54 -1.27 -0.16
C ILE A 455 34.62 -0.06 -1.11
N HIS A 456 33.49 0.53 -1.53
CA HIS A 456 33.46 1.48 -2.67
C HIS A 456 33.31 2.97 -2.33
N ASP A 457 33.40 3.36 -1.05
CA ASP A 457 33.26 4.77 -0.63
C ASP A 457 34.49 5.66 -0.96
N THR A 458 35.48 5.15 -1.72
CA THR A 458 36.76 5.83 -1.96
C THR A 458 37.21 6.04 -3.42
N ASP A 459 36.45 5.69 -4.46
CA ASP A 459 36.92 5.93 -5.85
C ASP A 459 35.83 6.47 -6.80
N ASP A 460 35.74 7.80 -6.88
CA ASP A 460 35.07 8.54 -7.95
C ASP A 460 35.94 8.53 -9.22
N ASN A 461 35.71 7.58 -10.14
CA ASN A 461 35.73 7.77 -11.62
C ASN A 461 35.78 6.43 -12.36
N ILE A 462 34.66 6.00 -12.94
CA ILE A 462 34.66 5.11 -14.12
C ILE A 462 33.64 5.67 -15.14
N PRO A 463 34.03 5.92 -16.41
CA PRO A 463 33.14 6.50 -17.40
C PRO A 463 32.19 5.44 -17.96
N VAL A 464 30.88 5.61 -17.72
CA VAL A 464 29.84 4.89 -18.46
C VAL A 464 29.75 5.47 -19.87
N LYS A 465 29.97 4.64 -20.90
CA LYS A 465 29.66 4.99 -22.29
C LYS A 465 28.16 5.22 -22.42
N GLY A 466 27.76 6.48 -22.55
CA GLY A 466 26.38 6.90 -22.73
C GLY A 466 25.79 6.42 -24.07
N TYR A 467 24.53 5.97 -23.99
CA TYR A 467 23.62 5.95 -25.13
C TYR A 467 23.34 7.39 -25.56
N GLN A 468 23.51 7.68 -26.85
CA GLN A 468 23.14 8.95 -27.46
C GLN A 468 21.61 9.08 -27.56
N ILE A 469 21.05 10.11 -26.93
CA ILE A 469 19.80 10.74 -27.37
C ILE A 469 20.21 12.06 -28.00
N LEU A 470 19.90 12.20 -29.29
CA LEU A 470 20.07 13.42 -30.06
C LEU A 470 19.04 14.45 -29.56
N GLU A 471 19.50 15.51 -28.90
CA GLU A 471 18.72 16.75 -28.80
C GLU A 471 19.63 17.94 -29.11
N ASP A 472 19.08 18.83 -29.92
CA ASP A 472 19.74 19.94 -30.59
C ASP A 472 20.31 20.98 -29.63
N ARG A 473 21.39 21.61 -30.11
CA ARG A 473 22.09 22.73 -29.49
C ARG A 473 21.21 23.97 -29.46
N ASP A 474 21.25 24.72 -28.38
CA ASP A 474 21.53 26.16 -28.47
C ASP A 474 22.17 26.70 -27.18
N ASP A 475 22.95 27.76 -27.38
CA ASP A 475 24.11 28.23 -26.62
C ASP A 475 23.84 28.99 -25.30
N ASP A 476 24.87 28.94 -24.45
CA ASP A 476 25.55 30.06 -23.78
C ASP A 476 25.21 30.59 -22.35
N LEU A 477 26.17 30.28 -21.45
CA LEU A 477 26.96 31.16 -20.54
C LEU A 477 26.88 30.93 -19.01
N PRO A 478 28.02 31.10 -18.26
CA PRO A 478 28.24 30.51 -16.94
C PRO A 478 28.28 31.52 -15.79
N VAL A 479 27.91 31.11 -14.57
CA VAL A 479 28.27 31.85 -13.33
C VAL A 479 28.73 30.93 -12.19
N THR A 480 30.02 31.07 -11.94
CA THR A 480 30.92 30.78 -10.80
C THR A 480 30.39 30.23 -9.46
N LYS A 481 31.14 29.20 -9.02
CA LYS A 481 31.30 28.66 -7.65
C LYS A 481 31.61 29.73 -6.59
N ARG A 482 31.06 29.56 -5.37
CA ARG A 482 31.73 29.91 -4.10
C ARG A 482 31.48 28.85 -3.03
N SER A 483 32.51 28.61 -2.23
CA SER A 483 32.72 27.50 -1.33
C SER A 483 32.90 27.95 0.13
N ARG A 484 32.76 26.96 1.04
CA ARG A 484 33.23 26.87 2.45
C ARG A 484 32.37 27.47 3.58
N PRO A 485 32.54 27.04 4.85
CA PRO A 485 32.89 25.70 5.40
C PRO A 485 32.06 25.28 6.67
N LYS A 486 32.41 24.10 7.22
CA LYS A 486 31.89 23.38 8.41
C LYS A 486 32.36 23.93 9.78
N SER A 487 31.77 23.33 10.83
CA SER A 487 32.16 23.24 12.27
C SER A 487 31.57 24.35 13.17
N THR A 488 31.13 24.15 14.43
CA THR A 488 31.27 23.07 15.43
C THR A 488 30.35 23.34 16.64
N THR A 489 30.16 22.29 17.46
CA THR A 489 29.94 22.26 18.93
C THR A 489 28.59 22.60 19.57
N LEU A 490 28.02 21.56 20.20
CA LEU A 490 27.13 21.59 21.37
C LEU A 490 27.85 22.16 22.61
N PRO A 491 27.09 22.67 23.58
CA PRO A 491 27.37 22.30 24.97
C PRO A 491 26.13 21.83 25.75
N ALA A 492 26.40 20.91 26.68
CA ALA A 492 25.51 20.37 27.69
C ALA A 492 25.76 21.07 29.04
N TRP A 493 24.69 21.36 29.79
CA TRP A 493 24.59 21.32 31.27
C TRP A 493 23.12 21.57 31.67
N MET A 494 22.46 20.56 32.26
CA MET A 494 22.05 20.40 33.69
C MET A 494 20.72 21.07 34.05
N ARG A 495 19.69 20.25 34.34
CA ARG A 495 19.12 19.92 35.69
C ARG A 495 18.25 21.05 36.24
N GLU A 496 17.10 20.88 36.89
CA GLU A 496 16.33 19.77 37.48
C GLU A 496 14.98 20.44 37.85
N SER A 497 13.85 19.74 37.79
CA SER A 497 12.76 19.89 38.77
C SER A 497 11.73 18.79 38.54
N SER A 498 11.59 17.98 39.57
CA SER A 498 10.48 17.08 39.86
C SER A 498 9.14 17.83 39.88
N ASP A 499 8.07 17.17 39.43
CA ASP A 499 6.83 17.09 40.19
C ASP A 499 6.07 15.83 39.77
N SER A 500 5.71 15.05 40.78
CA SER A 500 4.98 13.79 40.76
C SER A 500 3.49 14.05 40.92
N GLU A 501 2.67 13.56 40.01
CA GLU A 501 1.25 13.30 40.27
C GLU A 501 0.96 11.84 39.95
N GLU A 502 0.48 11.15 40.99
CA GLU A 502 0.04 9.77 41.04
C GLU A 502 -1.32 9.65 40.35
N ASP A 503 -1.48 8.72 39.41
CA ASP A 503 -2.80 8.23 38.99
C ASP A 503 -2.69 6.70 38.90
N GLU A 504 -3.64 6.05 39.58
CA GLU A 504 -3.77 4.62 39.82
C GLU A 504 -4.15 3.88 38.52
N ASP A 505 -3.26 3.04 38.00
CA ASP A 505 -3.56 2.11 36.92
C ASP A 505 -3.99 0.75 37.52
N GLU A 506 -5.14 0.27 37.05
CA GLU A 506 -5.69 -1.06 37.34
C GLU A 506 -4.81 -2.12 36.67
N ASP A 507 -4.21 -3.01 37.48
CA ASP A 507 -3.42 -4.16 37.03
C ASP A 507 -4.30 -5.12 36.19
N GLU A 508 -4.18 -5.06 34.86
CA GLU A 508 -4.45 -6.21 33.99
C GLU A 508 -3.17 -7.05 33.95
N ASP A 509 -3.26 -8.30 34.44
CA ASP A 509 -2.18 -9.28 34.41
C ASP A 509 -1.75 -9.55 32.94
N GLU A 510 -0.80 -8.77 32.43
CA GLU A 510 0.00 -9.12 31.26
C GLU A 510 1.02 -10.18 31.70
N GLU A 511 0.71 -11.45 31.43
CA GLU A 511 1.74 -12.48 31.36
C GLU A 511 2.75 -12.03 30.28
N GLU A 512 3.91 -11.51 30.72
CA GLU A 512 5.06 -11.27 29.87
C GLU A 512 5.49 -12.62 29.26
N ASP A 513 5.00 -12.93 28.05
CA ASP A 513 5.51 -13.99 27.20
C ASP A 513 6.95 -13.65 26.78
N SER A 514 7.87 -13.91 27.71
CA SER A 514 9.30 -13.85 27.51
C SER A 514 9.69 -14.80 26.37
N LEU A 515 10.31 -14.25 25.31
CA LEU A 515 10.92 -15.04 24.22
C LEU A 515 12.06 -15.97 24.71
N SER A 516 12.37 -16.00 26.01
CA SER A 516 13.35 -16.91 26.61
C SER A 516 13.09 -18.36 26.26
N ASP A 517 11.82 -18.78 26.21
CA ASP A 517 11.46 -20.19 25.96
C ASP A 517 11.70 -20.61 24.50
N PHE A 518 11.81 -19.63 23.59
CA PHE A 518 12.09 -19.86 22.18
C PHE A 518 13.59 -19.82 21.85
N ILE A 519 14.42 -19.23 22.72
CA ILE A 519 15.87 -19.12 22.56
C ILE A 519 16.54 -20.31 23.25
N VAL A 520 17.21 -21.15 22.47
CA VAL A 520 17.93 -22.31 23.02
C VAL A 520 19.30 -21.84 23.53
N GLU A 521 19.42 -21.65 24.84
CA GLU A 521 20.71 -21.46 25.51
C GLU A 521 21.54 -22.74 25.43
N ARG A 522 22.86 -22.59 25.31
CA ARG A 522 23.79 -23.68 25.02
C ARG A 522 24.43 -24.26 26.27
#